data_AF-A0A0N5A3P6-F1
#
_entry.id   AF-A0A0N5A3P6-F1
#
_cell.length_a   1.000
_cell.length_b   1.000
_cell.length_c   1.000
_cell.angle_alpha   90.00
_cell.angle_beta   90.00
_cell.angle_gamma   90.00
#
_symmetry.space_group_name_H-M   'P 1'
#
loop_
_entity.id
_entity.type
_entity.pdbx_description
1 polymer ?
#
loop_
_entity_poly.entity_id
_entity_poly.type
_entity_poly.pdbx_seq_one_letter_code
_entity_poly.pdbx_strand_id
1 'polypeptide(L)'
;MRAQSWVTWLSKPINTTNLLSYYIPLTGVGAHSLFTAQLFSPTLLKNIFNEYEYAASRSLMAASLVGSGLFLFYRPHLCKTPTWSRVEYSVLGSVIYNFGSLLLAIFIKPFIPKKSSIALKTTFAFGITTLLASRTLKYLNHIDEKTVIKNEYTFDHLE
;
A
#
# COMPACT_ATOMS: atom_id res chain seq x y z
N MET A 1 20.67 14.10 3.06
CA MET A 1 19.19 14.07 3.02
C MET A 1 18.72 15.38 2.38
N ARG A 2 18.40 15.38 1.08
CA ARG A 2 17.91 16.57 0.37
C ARG A 2 16.39 16.59 0.51
N ALA A 3 15.83 17.63 1.12
CA ALA A 3 14.38 17.81 1.22
C ALA A 3 13.80 17.96 -0.19
N GLN A 4 13.34 16.84 -0.75
CA GLN A 4 12.70 16.80 -2.06
C GLN A 4 11.31 17.40 -1.89
N SER A 5 11.05 18.53 -2.57
CA SER A 5 9.82 19.29 -2.38
C SER A 5 8.61 18.44 -2.77
N TRP A 6 7.54 18.48 -1.98
CA TRP A 6 6.32 17.70 -2.18
C TRP A 6 5.72 17.83 -3.60
N VAL A 7 5.97 18.97 -4.26
CA VAL A 7 5.55 19.24 -5.63
C VAL A 7 6.30 18.36 -6.64
N THR A 8 7.62 18.20 -6.47
CA THR A 8 8.45 17.34 -7.34
C THR A 8 8.19 15.84 -7.13
N TRP A 9 7.63 15.45 -5.99
CA TRP A 9 7.22 14.08 -5.68
C TRP A 9 5.90 13.70 -6.37
N LEU A 10 4.96 14.65 -6.51
CA LEU A 10 3.72 14.46 -7.28
C LEU A 10 3.94 14.48 -8.80
N SER A 11 4.94 15.22 -9.29
CA SER A 11 5.21 15.44 -10.71
C SER A 11 6.29 14.51 -11.29
N LYS A 12 6.32 13.23 -10.90
CA LYS A 12 7.14 12.24 -11.62
C LYS A 12 6.56 12.05 -13.04
N PRO A 13 7.40 11.99 -14.09
CA PRO A 13 6.91 11.82 -15.45
C PRO A 13 6.13 10.51 -15.57
N ILE A 14 4.97 10.56 -16.23
CA ILE A 14 4.09 9.42 -16.50
C ILE A 14 4.80 8.53 -17.52
N ASN A 15 5.68 7.66 -17.04
CA ASN A 15 6.33 6.60 -17.81
C ASN A 15 5.77 5.25 -17.32
N THR A 16 5.71 4.22 -18.16
CA THR A 16 5.16 2.89 -17.80
C THR A 16 5.83 2.33 -16.55
N THR A 17 7.14 2.53 -16.40
CA THR A 17 7.92 2.17 -15.21
C THR A 17 7.48 2.95 -13.96
N ASN A 18 7.16 4.24 -14.10
CA ASN A 18 6.67 5.07 -12.98
C ASN A 18 5.20 4.79 -12.67
N LEU A 19 4.35 4.49 -13.65
CA LEU A 19 2.96 4.06 -13.43
C LEU A 19 2.91 2.78 -12.61
N LEU A 20 3.68 1.76 -13.02
CA LEU A 20 3.70 0.47 -12.32
C LEU A 20 4.42 0.51 -10.96
N SER A 21 5.51 1.28 -10.84
CA SER A 21 6.33 1.28 -9.63
C SER A 21 5.93 2.35 -8.61
N TYR A 22 5.13 3.33 -8.99
CA TYR A 22 4.83 4.49 -8.14
C TYR A 22 3.34 4.78 -8.02
N TYR A 23 2.61 4.90 -9.13
CA TYR A 23 1.19 5.26 -9.08
C TYR A 23 0.29 4.11 -8.63
N ILE A 24 0.52 2.88 -9.12
CA ILE A 24 -0.26 1.69 -8.71
C ILE A 24 -0.06 1.33 -7.22
N PRO A 25 1.16 1.39 -6.67
CA PRO A 25 1.36 1.30 -5.23
C PRO A 25 0.64 2.38 -4.43
N LEU A 26 0.64 3.63 -4.93
CA LEU A 26 -0.02 4.75 -4.27
C LEU A 26 -1.54 4.56 -4.22
N THR A 27 -2.14 4.12 -5.33
CA THR A 27 -3.56 3.79 -5.37
C THR A 27 -3.89 2.58 -4.49
N GLY A 28 -2.96 1.62 -4.36
CA GLY A 28 -3.09 0.49 -3.43
C GLY A 28 -3.11 0.90 -1.96
N VAL A 29 -2.27 1.87 -1.56
CA VAL A 29 -2.28 2.43 -0.19
C VAL A 29 -3.55 3.24 0.05
N GLY A 30 -3.97 4.05 -0.93
CA GLY A 30 -5.23 4.79 -0.87
C GLY A 30 -6.44 3.85 -0.70
N ALA A 31 -6.53 2.81 -1.53
CA ALA A 31 -7.58 1.81 -1.46
C ALA A 31 -7.58 1.07 -0.11
N HIS A 32 -6.39 0.76 0.43
CA HIS A 32 -6.26 0.14 1.74
C HIS A 32 -6.81 1.01 2.87
N SER A 33 -6.47 2.30 2.84
CA SER A 33 -6.91 3.26 3.85
C SER A 33 -8.42 3.46 3.82
N LEU A 34 -9.00 3.53 2.62
CA LEU A 34 -10.44 3.66 2.42
C LEU A 34 -11.19 2.39 2.88
N PHE A 35 -10.65 1.21 2.57
CA PHE A 35 -11.19 -0.07 3.07
C PHE A 35 -11.15 -0.15 4.60
N THR A 36 -10.05 0.28 5.21
CA THR A 36 -9.90 0.29 6.67
C THR A 36 -10.86 1.29 7.31
N ALA A 37 -11.05 2.48 6.73
CA ALA A 37 -12.05 3.44 7.19
C ALA A 37 -13.48 2.85 7.15
N GLN A 38 -13.82 2.12 6.09
CA GLN A 38 -15.11 1.41 5.99
C GLN A 38 -15.29 0.35 7.09
N LEU A 39 -14.22 -0.35 7.51
CA LEU A 39 -14.28 -1.30 8.61
C LEU A 39 -14.73 -0.64 9.94
N PHE A 40 -14.26 0.58 10.21
CA PHE A 40 -14.61 1.32 11.42
C PHE A 40 -15.98 2.03 11.31
N SER A 41 -16.38 2.44 10.10
CA SER A 41 -17.66 3.13 9.85
C SER A 41 -18.33 2.60 8.58
N PRO A 42 -19.23 1.61 8.68
CA PRO A 42 -19.84 0.97 7.51
C PRO A 42 -20.74 1.89 6.68
N THR A 43 -21.16 3.04 7.24
CA THR A 43 -21.97 4.05 6.56
C THR A 43 -21.21 4.84 5.49
N LEU A 44 -19.87 4.82 5.49
CA LEU A 44 -19.07 5.60 4.55
C LEU A 44 -19.24 5.12 3.12
N LEU A 45 -19.04 3.82 2.89
CA LEU A 45 -19.15 3.25 1.54
C LEU A 45 -20.59 3.18 1.08
N LYS A 46 -21.54 2.99 2.00
CA LYS A 46 -22.98 3.06 1.72
C LYS A 46 -23.39 4.45 1.20
N ASN A 47 -22.84 5.52 1.76
CA ASN A 47 -23.14 6.87 1.28
C ASN A 47 -22.52 7.19 -0.09
N ILE A 48 -21.41 6.55 -0.46
CA ILE A 48 -20.69 6.84 -1.72
C ILE A 48 -21.14 5.92 -2.86
N PHE A 49 -21.29 4.63 -2.59
CA PHE A 49 -21.55 3.58 -3.59
C PHE A 49 -22.93 2.94 -3.48
N ASN A 50 -23.74 3.33 -2.49
CA ASN A 50 -25.12 2.89 -2.28
C ASN A 50 -25.28 1.36 -2.36
N GLU A 51 -25.98 0.83 -3.37
CA GLU A 51 -26.21 -0.61 -3.55
C GLU A 51 -24.95 -1.41 -3.91
N TYR A 52 -23.89 -0.74 -4.39
CA TYR A 52 -22.64 -1.37 -4.78
C TYR A 52 -21.63 -1.50 -3.63
N GLU A 53 -22.05 -1.33 -2.37
CA GLU A 53 -21.15 -1.34 -1.21
C GLU A 53 -20.30 -2.63 -1.13
N TYR A 54 -20.89 -3.79 -1.39
CA TYR A 54 -20.17 -5.07 -1.32
C TYR A 54 -19.14 -5.22 -2.42
N ALA A 55 -19.49 -4.79 -3.65
CA ALA A 55 -18.61 -4.83 -4.80
C ALA A 55 -17.45 -3.84 -4.63
N ALA A 56 -17.74 -2.60 -4.23
CA ALA A 56 -16.74 -1.57 -3.98
C ALA A 56 -15.75 -1.99 -2.89
N SER A 57 -16.23 -2.58 -1.79
CA SER A 57 -15.37 -3.05 -0.70
C SER A 57 -14.40 -4.15 -1.16
N ARG A 58 -14.90 -5.14 -1.92
CA ARG A 58 -14.07 -6.22 -2.48
C ARG A 58 -13.07 -5.69 -3.51
N SER A 59 -13.50 -4.76 -4.36
CA SER A 59 -12.64 -4.12 -5.35
C SER A 59 -11.54 -3.28 -4.71
N LEU A 60 -11.82 -2.57 -3.61
CA LEU A 60 -10.81 -1.82 -2.86
C LEU A 60 -9.75 -2.75 -2.27
N MET A 61 -10.16 -3.89 -1.70
CA MET A 61 -9.22 -4.87 -1.17
C MET A 61 -8.39 -5.52 -2.29
N ALA A 62 -9.01 -5.86 -3.43
CA ALA A 62 -8.31 -6.40 -4.59
C ALA A 62 -7.30 -5.39 -5.17
N ALA A 63 -7.70 -4.12 -5.33
CA ALA A 63 -6.81 -3.06 -5.79
C ALA A 63 -5.63 -2.85 -4.83
N SER A 64 -5.87 -2.98 -3.52
CA SER A 64 -4.82 -2.87 -2.52
C SER A 64 -3.82 -4.04 -2.56
N LEU A 65 -4.32 -5.27 -2.73
CA LEU A 65 -3.48 -6.46 -2.90
C LEU A 65 -2.60 -6.35 -4.14
N VAL A 66 -3.19 -5.96 -5.27
CA VAL A 66 -2.45 -5.78 -6.53
C VAL A 66 -1.44 -4.62 -6.40
N GLY A 67 -1.85 -3.49 -5.83
CA GLY A 67 -1.00 -2.31 -5.69
C GLY A 67 0.22 -2.55 -4.80
N SER A 68 0.02 -3.15 -3.63
CA SER A 68 1.11 -3.48 -2.70
C SER A 68 1.95 -4.67 -3.16
N GLY A 69 1.37 -5.62 -3.90
CA GLY A 69 2.12 -6.71 -4.55
C GLY A 69 3.07 -6.16 -5.61
N LEU A 70 2.55 -5.37 -6.56
CA LEU A 70 3.38 -4.72 -7.58
C LEU A 70 4.44 -3.83 -6.95
N PHE A 71 4.12 -3.11 -5.86
CA PHE A 71 5.11 -2.35 -5.11
C PHE A 71 6.29 -3.19 -4.65
N LEU A 72 6.03 -4.34 -4.01
CA LEU A 72 7.05 -5.28 -3.54
C LEU A 72 7.84 -5.88 -4.70
N PHE A 73 7.17 -6.21 -5.80
CA PHE A 73 7.81 -6.85 -6.97
C PHE A 73 8.93 -6.00 -7.58
N TYR A 74 8.76 -4.68 -7.59
CA TYR A 74 9.76 -3.73 -8.11
C TYR A 74 10.82 -3.31 -7.08
N ARG A 75 10.85 -3.90 -5.89
CA ARG A 75 11.83 -3.52 -4.86
C ARG A 75 13.22 -4.09 -5.14
N PRO A 76 14.29 -3.33 -4.86
CA PRO A 76 15.67 -3.75 -5.07
C PRO A 76 16.03 -5.10 -4.43
N HIS A 77 15.55 -5.38 -3.21
CA HIS A 77 15.84 -6.65 -2.51
C HIS A 77 15.30 -7.90 -3.24
N LEU A 78 14.25 -7.74 -4.05
CA LEU A 78 13.61 -8.82 -4.79
C LEU A 78 14.14 -8.96 -6.22
N CYS A 79 14.91 -7.99 -6.74
CA CYS A 79 15.46 -8.01 -8.09
C CYS A 79 16.47 -9.14 -8.35
N LYS A 80 17.14 -9.65 -7.30
CA LYS A 80 18.11 -10.77 -7.41
C LYS A 80 17.44 -12.14 -7.53
N THR A 81 16.14 -12.22 -7.26
CA THR A 81 15.42 -13.48 -7.17
C THR A 81 14.88 -13.87 -8.56
N PRO A 82 14.89 -15.15 -8.95
CA PRO A 82 14.22 -15.60 -10.17
C PRO A 82 12.77 -15.11 -10.24
N THR A 83 12.32 -14.76 -11.45
CA THR A 83 11.04 -14.06 -11.69
C THR A 83 9.85 -14.74 -11.04
N TRP A 84 9.81 -16.08 -11.02
CA TRP A 84 8.72 -16.83 -10.40
C TRP A 84 8.69 -16.65 -8.87
N SER A 85 9.80 -16.91 -8.20
CA SER A 85 9.92 -16.71 -6.74
C SER A 85 9.76 -15.23 -6.36
N ARG A 86 10.12 -14.29 -7.26
CA ARG A 86 9.85 -12.86 -7.08
C ARG A 86 8.34 -12.56 -7.02
N VAL A 87 7.54 -13.21 -7.85
CA VAL A 87 6.06 -13.10 -7.79
C VAL A 87 5.55 -13.71 -6.49
N GLU A 88 6.01 -14.91 -6.12
CA GLU A 88 5.57 -15.59 -4.89
C GLU A 88 5.81 -14.73 -3.63
N TYR A 89 7.01 -14.16 -3.48
CA TYR A 89 7.34 -13.30 -2.34
C TYR A 89 6.58 -11.98 -2.34
N SER A 90 6.36 -11.39 -3.52
CA SER A 90 5.56 -10.17 -3.67
C SER A 90 4.09 -10.41 -3.27
N VAL A 91 3.50 -11.52 -3.73
CA VAL A 91 2.12 -11.91 -3.38
C VAL A 91 2.02 -12.18 -1.88
N LEU A 92 2.95 -12.94 -1.31
CA LEU A 92 2.98 -13.23 0.12
C LEU A 92 3.09 -11.95 0.96
N GLY A 93 4.02 -11.05 0.62
CA GLY A 93 4.21 -9.79 1.35
C GLY A 93 2.99 -8.87 1.25
N SER A 94 2.32 -8.85 0.10
CA SER A 94 1.06 -8.12 -0.10
C SER A 94 -0.06 -8.66 0.78
N VAL A 95 -0.23 -9.98 0.83
CA VAL A 95 -1.22 -10.65 1.69
C VAL A 95 -0.93 -10.37 3.16
N ILE A 96 0.32 -10.53 3.60
CA ILE A 96 0.71 -10.25 4.99
C ILE A 96 0.42 -8.80 5.36
N TYR A 97 0.77 -7.85 4.50
CA TYR A 97 0.52 -6.43 4.77
C TYR A 97 -0.98 -6.14 4.85
N ASN A 98 -1.78 -6.55 3.86
CA ASN A 98 -3.21 -6.23 3.78
C ASN A 98 -4.04 -6.90 4.87
N PHE A 99 -3.82 -8.18 5.12
CA PHE A 99 -4.58 -8.90 6.15
C PHE A 99 -4.02 -8.65 7.55
N GLY A 100 -2.70 -8.43 7.69
CA GLY A 100 -2.09 -8.09 8.98
C GLY A 100 -2.58 -6.74 9.51
N SER A 101 -2.65 -5.71 8.66
CA SER A 101 -3.22 -4.41 9.03
C SER A 101 -4.71 -4.51 9.33
N LEU A 102 -5.46 -5.32 8.58
CA LEU A 102 -6.88 -5.55 8.82
C LEU A 102 -7.11 -6.23 10.17
N LEU A 103 -6.35 -7.27 10.50
CA LEU A 103 -6.40 -7.95 11.79
C LEU A 103 -6.13 -6.96 12.91
N LEU A 104 -5.08 -6.14 12.81
CA LEU A 104 -4.79 -5.12 13.80
C LEU A 104 -5.96 -4.13 13.97
N ALA A 105 -6.53 -3.66 12.86
CA ALA A 105 -7.70 -2.76 12.90
C ALA A 105 -8.91 -3.42 13.59
N ILE A 106 -9.16 -4.70 13.35
CA ILE A 106 -10.21 -5.47 14.02
C ILE A 106 -9.93 -5.59 15.52
N PHE A 107 -8.67 -5.81 15.94
CA PHE A 107 -8.31 -5.84 17.36
C PHE A 107 -8.43 -4.48 18.03
N ILE A 108 -8.17 -3.38 17.33
CA ILE A 108 -8.27 -2.02 17.88
C ILE A 108 -9.74 -1.56 17.93
N LYS A 109 -10.59 -1.99 16.99
CA LYS A 109 -11.99 -1.56 16.89
C LYS A 109 -12.80 -1.69 18.19
N PRO A 110 -12.71 -2.77 19.00
CA PRO A 110 -13.37 -2.89 20.29
C PRO A 110 -13.00 -1.82 21.32
N PHE A 111 -11.79 -1.26 21.24
CA PHE A 111 -11.33 -0.21 22.16
C PHE A 111 -11.97 1.15 21.85
N ILE A 112 -12.61 1.32 20.69
CA ILE A 112 -13.25 2.57 20.29
C ILE A 112 -14.72 2.55 20.72
N PRO A 113 -15.18 3.54 21.53
CA PRO A 113 -16.57 3.61 21.95
C PRO A 113 -17.55 3.66 20.77
N LYS A 114 -18.62 2.86 20.82
CA LYS A 114 -19.62 2.78 19.74
C LYS A 114 -20.26 4.15 19.42
N LYS A 115 -20.48 4.98 20.44
CA LYS A 115 -21.04 6.35 20.34
C LYS A 115 -20.05 7.40 19.80
N SER A 116 -18.81 7.03 19.49
CA SER A 116 -17.82 7.97 18.96
C SER A 116 -18.20 8.46 17.56
N SER A 117 -17.90 9.74 17.29
CA SER A 117 -18.12 10.40 16.01
C SER A 117 -17.45 9.63 14.86
N ILE A 118 -18.09 9.64 13.68
CA ILE A 118 -17.55 9.05 12.45
C ILE A 118 -16.16 9.63 12.15
N ALA A 119 -15.97 10.93 12.37
CA ALA A 119 -14.70 11.62 12.13
C ALA A 119 -13.55 11.07 13.01
N LEU A 120 -13.83 10.69 14.25
CA LEU A 120 -12.82 10.10 15.13
C LEU A 120 -12.46 8.69 14.64
N LYS A 121 -13.46 7.87 14.32
CA LYS A 121 -13.28 6.52 13.80
C LYS A 121 -12.45 6.51 12.51
N THR A 122 -12.72 7.43 11.58
CA THR A 122 -11.94 7.56 10.35
C THR A 122 -10.52 8.04 10.65
N THR A 123 -10.33 9.02 11.54
CA THR A 123 -9.00 9.52 11.89
C THR A 123 -8.13 8.42 12.50
N PHE A 124 -8.69 7.59 13.39
CA PHE A 124 -8.00 6.42 13.93
C PHE A 124 -7.66 5.40 12.84
N ALA A 125 -8.61 5.10 11.94
CA ALA A 125 -8.40 4.17 10.83
C ALA A 125 -7.25 4.61 9.91
N PHE A 126 -7.26 5.89 9.50
CA PHE A 126 -6.20 6.50 8.70
C PHE A 126 -4.87 6.57 9.44
N GLY A 127 -4.90 6.88 10.75
CA GLY A 127 -3.72 6.90 11.60
C GLY A 127 -3.03 5.55 11.67
N ILE A 128 -3.79 4.49 11.97
CA ILE A 128 -3.28 3.09 12.01
C ILE A 128 -2.69 2.72 10.65
N THR A 129 -3.44 2.96 9.57
CA THR A 129 -2.97 2.63 8.21
C THR A 129 -1.67 3.36 7.86
N THR A 130 -1.59 4.66 8.15
CA THR A 130 -0.41 5.49 7.88
C THR A 130 0.79 5.04 8.69
N LEU A 131 0.59 4.68 9.96
CA LEU A 131 1.64 4.16 10.83
C LEU A 131 2.17 2.82 10.31
N LEU A 132 1.31 1.87 9.94
CA LEU A 132 1.75 0.58 9.41
C LEU A 132 2.44 0.73 8.07
N ALA A 133 1.90 1.57 7.18
CA ALA A 133 2.54 1.89 5.91
C ALA A 133 3.95 2.45 6.14
N SER A 134 4.10 3.41 7.06
CA SER A 134 5.39 4.04 7.39
C SER A 134 6.40 3.03 7.95
N ARG A 135 5.96 2.13 8.84
CA ARG A 135 6.82 1.09 9.42
C ARG A 135 7.22 0.04 8.39
N THR A 136 6.28 -0.36 7.54
CA THR A 136 6.54 -1.27 6.42
C THR A 136 7.56 -0.68 5.47
N LEU A 137 7.40 0.58 5.06
CA LEU A 137 8.36 1.28 4.21
C LEU A 137 9.74 1.38 4.85
N LYS A 138 9.81 1.72 6.14
CA LYS A 138 11.09 1.79 6.87
C LYS A 138 11.78 0.43 6.92
N TYR A 139 11.02 -0.64 7.17
CA TYR A 139 11.53 -2.01 7.18
C TYR A 139 12.05 -2.44 5.81
N LEU A 140 11.26 -2.24 4.76
CA LEU A 140 11.65 -2.57 3.39
C LEU A 140 12.87 -1.77 2.96
N ASN A 141 12.93 -0.47 3.25
CA ASN A 141 14.09 0.36 2.92
C ASN A 141 15.36 -0.12 3.64
N HIS A 142 15.25 -0.59 4.88
CA HIS A 142 16.38 -1.16 5.62
C HIS A 142 16.92 -2.44 4.96
N ILE A 143 16.05 -3.27 4.39
CA ILE A 143 16.44 -4.47 3.63
C ILE A 143 17.06 -4.06 2.29
N ASP A 144 16.43 -3.10 1.60
CA ASP A 144 16.92 -2.58 0.33
C ASP A 144 18.34 -1.99 0.47
N GLU A 145 18.61 -1.23 1.54
CA GLU A 145 19.92 -0.65 1.83
C GLU A 145 21.01 -1.71 2.05
N LYS A 146 20.66 -2.83 2.68
CA LYS A 146 21.57 -3.97 2.89
C LYS A 146 21.77 -4.82 1.63
N THR A 147 20.94 -4.62 0.62
CA THR A 147 21.05 -5.36 -0.63
C THR A 147 22.09 -4.66 -1.51
N VAL A 148 23.32 -5.19 -1.56
CA VAL A 148 24.37 -4.69 -2.47
C VAL A 148 23.87 -4.82 -3.91
N ILE A 149 23.58 -3.68 -4.56
CA ILE A 149 23.29 -3.62 -5.99
C ILE A 149 24.64 -3.72 -6.71
N LYS A 150 24.95 -4.89 -7.27
CA LYS A 150 26.05 -4.98 -8.24
C LYS A 150 25.55 -4.26 -9.50
N ASN A 151 26.30 -3.29 -10.01
CA ASN A 151 25.98 -2.46 -11.19
C ASN A 151 25.91 -3.29 -12.50
N GLU A 152 25.12 -4.36 -12.55
CA GLU A 152 25.00 -5.27 -13.70
C GLU A 152 23.66 -5.11 -14.44
N TYR A 153 22.80 -4.16 -14.03
CA TYR A 153 21.52 -3.87 -14.70
C TYR A 153 21.35 -2.37 -14.98
N THR A 154 22.39 -1.72 -15.48
CA THR A 154 22.18 -0.54 -16.34
C THR A 154 21.48 -1.07 -17.59
N PHE A 155 20.28 -0.61 -17.88
CA PHE A 155 19.56 -0.97 -19.11
C PHE A 155 20.23 -0.26 -20.30
N ASP A 156 21.38 -0.76 -20.73
CA ASP A 156 22.19 -0.23 -21.85
C ASP A 156 21.62 -0.61 -23.23
N HIS A 157 20.29 -0.55 -23.40
CA HIS A 157 19.65 -0.95 -24.67
C HIS A 157 18.81 0.16 -25.31
N LEU A 158 19.13 1.42 -25.03
CA LEU A 158 18.60 2.56 -25.77
C LEU A 158 19.74 3.56 -26.04
N GLU A 159 20.67 3.15 -26.90
CA GLU A 159 21.36 4.09 -27.81
C GLU A 159 20.57 4.18 -29.12
#